data_AF-A0A661I8X8-F1
#
_entry.id   AF-A0A661I8X8-F1
#
_cell.length_a   1.000
_cell.length_b   1.000
_cell.length_c   1.000
_cell.angle_alpha   90.00
_cell.angle_beta   90.00
_cell.angle_gamma   90.00
#
_symmetry.space_group_name_H-M   'P 1'
#
loop_
_entity.id
_entity.type
_entity.pdbx_description
1 polymer ?
#
loop_
_entity_poly.entity_id
_entity_poly.type
_entity_poly.pdbx_seq_one_letter_code
_entity_poly.pdbx_strand_id
1 'polypeptide(L)'
;MDNPLIGSTRLLSIAEVFFRRGVKVLVVDEIHYQRNFEQDLKTIYDFFDIQIIFSGSSAIALSQADLSRRVLVYTVPILSFA
;
A
#
# COMPACT_ATOMS: atom_id res chain seq x y z
N MET A 1 -21.40 -6.22 -7.40
CA MET A 1 -21.65 -7.26 -6.37
C MET A 1 -20.31 -7.51 -5.72
N ASP A 2 -20.08 -6.85 -4.59
CA ASP A 2 -18.78 -6.80 -3.93
C ASP A 2 -18.55 -8.11 -3.17
N ASN A 3 -17.43 -8.79 -3.44
CA ASN A 3 -17.07 -10.03 -2.77
C ASN A 3 -16.68 -9.74 -1.30
N PRO A 4 -17.42 -10.25 -0.30
CA PRO A 4 -17.18 -9.97 1.12
C PRO A 4 -15.78 -10.39 1.60
N LEU A 5 -15.14 -11.32 0.90
CA LEU A 5 -13.80 -11.79 1.23
C LEU A 5 -12.74 -10.71 1.00
N ILE A 6 -12.90 -9.86 -0.03
CA ILE A 6 -11.97 -8.77 -0.36
C ILE A 6 -12.11 -7.59 0.61
N GLY A 7 -13.27 -7.44 1.27
CA GLY A 7 -13.49 -6.44 2.32
C GLY A 7 -12.89 -6.81 3.70
N SER A 8 -12.46 -8.07 3.88
CA SER A 8 -11.94 -8.59 5.16
C SER A 8 -10.44 -8.84 5.19
N THR A 9 -9.80 -8.98 4.02
CA THR A 9 -8.35 -9.21 3.94
C THR A 9 -7.61 -7.88 3.93
N ARG A 10 -7.07 -7.52 5.08
CA ARG A 10 -6.22 -6.34 5.25
C ARG A 10 -4.91 -6.48 4.48
N LEU A 11 -4.33 -5.36 4.08
CA LEU A 11 -3.01 -5.33 3.45
C LEU A 11 -1.96 -5.99 4.36
N LEU A 12 -2.11 -5.80 5.67
CA LEU A 12 -1.28 -6.42 6.69
C LEU A 12 -1.26 -7.96 6.61
N SER A 13 -2.41 -8.60 6.43
CA SER A 13 -2.48 -10.06 6.35
C SER A 13 -1.77 -10.61 5.10
N ILE A 14 -1.82 -9.88 3.99
CA ILE A 14 -1.11 -10.22 2.76
C ILE A 14 0.39 -10.10 2.99
N ALA A 15 0.85 -8.97 3.55
CA ALA A 15 2.26 -8.75 3.86
C ALA A 15 2.83 -9.81 4.82
N GLU A 16 2.06 -10.22 5.82
CA GLU A 16 2.45 -11.27 6.77
C GLU A 16 2.66 -12.64 6.07
N VAL A 17 1.75 -13.01 5.17
CA VAL A 17 1.88 -14.25 4.37
C VAL A 17 3.10 -14.18 3.44
N PHE A 18 3.32 -13.03 2.81
CA PHE A 18 4.43 -12.83 1.88
C PHE A 18 5.77 -12.88 2.61
N PHE A 19 5.86 -12.20 3.75
CA PHE A 19 7.03 -12.23 4.63
C PHE A 19 7.35 -13.66 5.08
N ARG A 20 6.36 -14.43 5.54
CA ARG A 20 6.55 -15.85 5.92
C ARG A 20 7.03 -16.73 4.76
N ARG A 21 6.72 -16.37 3.52
CA ARG A 21 7.16 -17.07 2.31
C ARG A 21 8.54 -16.60 1.83
N GLY A 22 9.20 -15.70 2.56
CA GLY A 22 10.50 -15.13 2.19
C GLY A 22 10.43 -14.12 1.04
N VAL A 23 9.24 -13.64 0.70
CA VAL A 23 9.07 -12.61 -0.34
C VAL A 23 9.55 -11.26 0.21
N LYS A 24 10.34 -10.55 -0.59
CA LYS A 24 10.97 -9.27 -0.21
C LYS A 24 10.25 -8.04 -0.72
N VAL A 25 9.41 -8.17 -1.75
CA VAL A 25 8.71 -7.05 -2.37
C VAL A 25 7.24 -7.40 -2.56
N LEU A 26 6.36 -6.50 -2.11
CA LEU A 26 4.92 -6.54 -2.35
C LEU A 26 4.53 -5.32 -3.18
N VAL A 27 3.91 -5.55 -4.34
CA VAL A 27 3.41 -4.49 -5.21
C VAL A 27 1.90 -4.44 -5.12
N VAL A 28 1.33 -3.26 -4.88
CA VAL A 28 -0.11 -3.05 -4.69
C VAL A 28 -0.61 -2.00 -5.65
N ASP A 29 -1.55 -2.37 -6.50
CA ASP A 29 -2.21 -1.42 -7.38
C ASP A 29 -3.45 -0.81 -6.70
N GLU A 30 -3.74 0.44 -7.03
CA GLU A 30 -4.86 1.24 -6.52
C GLU A 30 -5.07 1.14 -5.00
N ILE A 31 -4.03 1.48 -4.23
CA ILE A 31 -3.98 1.38 -2.77
C ILE A 31 -5.14 2.09 -2.06
N HIS A 32 -5.67 3.15 -2.68
CA HIS A 32 -6.72 3.99 -2.11
C HIS A 32 -8.08 3.27 -1.98
N TYR A 33 -8.28 2.14 -2.67
CA TYR A 33 -9.46 1.29 -2.45
C TYR A 33 -9.41 0.49 -1.13
N GLN A 34 -8.22 0.32 -0.54
CA GLN A 34 -8.08 -0.36 0.74
C GLN A 34 -8.40 0.58 1.90
N ARG A 35 -9.39 0.20 2.72
CA ARG A 35 -9.73 0.95 3.92
C ARG A 35 -8.60 0.86 4.94
N ASN A 36 -8.29 1.99 5.58
CA ASN A 36 -7.24 2.09 6.60
C ASN A 36 -5.84 1.65 6.12
N PHE A 37 -5.56 1.74 4.81
CA PHE A 37 -4.28 1.34 4.22
C PHE A 37 -3.09 2.04 4.91
N GLU A 38 -3.24 3.28 5.37
CA GLU A 38 -2.18 4.01 6.09
C GLU A 38 -1.75 3.31 7.39
N GLN A 39 -2.71 2.78 8.16
CA GLN A 39 -2.43 2.08 9.41
C GLN A 39 -1.75 0.73 9.14
N ASP A 40 -2.20 0.03 8.10
CA ASP A 40 -1.59 -1.23 7.68
C ASP A 40 -0.16 -1.00 7.18
N LEU A 41 0.08 0.00 6.32
CA LEU A 41 1.41 0.35 5.81
C LEU A 41 2.38 0.69 6.94
N LYS A 42 1.92 1.46 7.94
CA LYS A 42 2.72 1.76 9.14
C LYS A 42 3.11 0.48 9.88
N THR A 43 2.13 -0.39 10.15
CA THR A 43 2.39 -1.66 10.85
C THR A 43 3.35 -2.53 10.04
N ILE A 44 3.21 -2.58 8.72
CA ILE A 44 4.09 -3.39 7.87
C ILE A 44 5.52 -2.87 7.94
N TYR A 45 5.70 -1.55 7.80
CA TYR A 45 7.00 -0.91 7.91
C TYR A 45 7.66 -1.14 9.27
N ASP A 46 6.89 -1.08 10.37
CA ASP A 46 7.43 -1.18 11.73
C ASP A 46 7.83 -2.63 12.10
N PHE A 47 7.14 -3.64 11.57
CA PHE A 47 7.27 -5.03 12.03
C PHE A 47 7.80 -6.04 11.00
N PHE A 48 7.79 -5.72 9.70
CA PHE A 48 8.16 -6.67 8.65
C PHE A 48 9.27 -6.11 7.76
N ASP A 49 10.30 -6.92 7.51
CA ASP A 49 11.36 -6.62 6.54
C ASP A 49 10.90 -6.95 5.11
N ILE A 50 9.90 -6.19 4.63
CA ILE A 50 9.34 -6.29 3.29
C ILE A 50 9.18 -4.90 2.67
N GLN A 51 9.59 -4.74 1.42
CA GLN A 51 9.39 -3.50 0.68
C GLN A 51 7.99 -3.49 0.06
N ILE A 52 7.24 -2.41 0.29
CA ILE A 52 5.96 -2.18 -0.37
C ILE A 52 6.11 -1.10 -1.44
N ILE A 53 5.64 -1.41 -2.65
CA ILE A 53 5.48 -0.46 -3.75
C ILE A 53 3.99 -0.37 -4.03
N PHE A 54 3.46 0.85 -4.16
CA PHE A 54 2.05 1.02 -4.45
C PHE A 54 1.75 2.14 -5.45
N SER A 55 0.64 2.01 -6.14
CA SER A 55 0.09 3.00 -7.06
C SER A 55 -1.29 3.47 -6.62
N GLY A 56 -1.67 4.65 -7.11
CA GLY A 56 -3.00 5.22 -6.97
C GLY A 56 -3.22 6.22 -8.08
N SER A 57 -4.29 6.05 -8.87
CA SER A 57 -4.66 6.98 -9.94
C SER A 57 -5.21 8.30 -9.42
N SER A 58 -5.78 8.30 -8.21
CA SER A 58 -6.17 9.50 -7.48
C SER A 58 -5.01 10.05 -6.66
N ALA A 59 -5.06 11.36 -6.33
CA ALA A 59 -4.15 11.96 -5.36
C ALA A 59 -4.16 11.12 -4.06
N ILE A 60 -3.04 10.44 -3.80
CA ILE A 60 -2.86 9.67 -2.57
C ILE A 60 -2.61 10.68 -1.45
N ALA A 61 -3.68 11.06 -0.75
CA ALA A 61 -3.57 11.90 0.44
C ALA A 61 -3.15 11.02 1.62
N LEU A 62 -1.85 11.03 1.95
CA LEU A 62 -1.36 10.43 3.21
C LEU A 62 -1.69 11.39 4.35
N SER A 63 -2.71 11.07 5.13
CA SER A 63 -3.22 11.92 6.21
C SER A 63 -2.37 11.85 7.49
N GLN A 64 -1.71 10.72 7.73
CA GLN A 64 -0.83 10.55 8.90
C GLN A 64 0.55 11.15 8.64
N ALA A 65 0.86 12.22 9.37
CA ALA A 65 2.17 12.92 9.34
C ALA A 65 3.38 12.00 9.61
N ASP A 66 3.13 10.87 10.25
CA ASP A 66 4.13 9.86 10.58
C ASP A 66 4.44 8.98 9.36
N LEU A 67 3.43 8.56 8.60
CA LEU A 67 3.58 7.75 7.39
C LEU A 67 4.11 8.58 6.22
N SER A 68 3.71 9.85 6.10
CA SER A 68 4.18 10.75 5.05
C SER A 68 5.70 10.99 5.08
N ARG A 69 6.37 10.77 6.24
CA ARG A 69 7.83 10.81 6.38
C ARG A 69 8.52 9.47 6.06
N ARG A 70 7.78 8.37 6.01
CA ARG A 70 8.30 7.01 5.75
C ARG A 70 8.08 6.53 4.33
N VAL A 71 7.09 7.12 3.66
CA VAL A 71 6.76 6.80 2.27
C VAL A 71 7.43 7.78 1.35
N LEU A 72 8.06 7.25 0.31
CA LEU A 72 8.56 8.04 -0.81
C LEU A 72 7.47 8.09 -1.90
N VAL A 73 6.75 9.21 -1.97
CA VAL A 73 5.67 9.40 -2.94
C VAL A 73 6.22 10.07 -4.19
N TYR A 74 5.99 9.44 -5.34
CA TYR A 74 6.30 10.01 -6.64
C TYR A 74 5.01 10.27 -7.41
N THR A 75 4.82 11.51 -7.84
CA THR A 75 3.75 11.85 -8.78
C THR A 75 4.23 11.53 -10.18
N VAL A 76 3.66 10.50 -10.80
CA VAL A 76 3.91 10.19 -12.21
C VAL A 76 3.13 11.20 -13.05
N PRO A 77 3.80 12.02 -13.89
CA PRO A 77 3.10 12.96 -14.76
C PRO A 77 2.24 12.20 -15.76
N ILE A 78 1.11 12.80 -16.15
CA ILE A 78 0.30 12.30 -17.26
C ILE A 78 1.15 12.23 -18.53
N LEU A 79 0.87 11.21 -19.35
CA LEU A 79 1.51 11.07 -20.65
C LEU A 79 1.19 12.30 -21.51
N SER A 80 2.21 13.08 -21.83
CA SER A 80 2.09 14.19 -22.77
C SER A 80 2.34 13.67 -24.19
N PHE A 81 1.35 13.77 -25.06
CA PHE A 81 1.55 13.62 -26.50
C PHE A 81 1.98 14.99 -27.04
N ALA A 82 3.28 15.26 -27.01
CA ALA A 82 3.88 16.37 -27.74
C ALA A 82 4.15 15.94 -29.20
#